data_AF-A0A821AH53-F1
#
_entry.id   AF-A0A821AH53-F1
#
_cell.length_a   1.000
_cell.length_b   1.000
_cell.length_c   1.000
_cell.angle_alpha   90.00
_cell.angle_beta   90.00
_cell.angle_gamma   90.00
#
_symmetry.space_group_name_H-M   'P 1'
#
loop_
_entity.id
_entity.type
_entity.pdbx_description
1 polymer ?
#
loop_
_entity_poly.entity_id
_entity_poly.type
_entity_poly.pdbx_seq_one_letter_code
_entity_poly.pdbx_strand_id
1 'polypeptide(L)' 'MPRFLTIEQRIFILKQWWMSGKTLKTVNEAFQDEYPDDEIPARQTIYRLATKFDETGSVEDAPRSGRPTICFFDI' A
#
# COMPACT_ATOMS: atom_id res chain seq x y z
N MET A 1 -9.08 3.55 12.74
CA MET A 1 -9.03 2.25 12.03
C MET A 1 -8.19 2.50 10.79
N PRO A 2 -7.08 1.79 10.51
CA PRO A 2 -6.35 2.08 9.29
C PRO A 2 -7.20 1.61 8.12
N ARG A 3 -7.78 2.56 7.38
CA ARG A 3 -8.50 2.28 6.14
C ARG A 3 -7.46 1.67 5.19
N PHE A 4 -7.67 0.43 4.77
CA PHE A 4 -6.77 -0.21 3.81
C PHE A 4 -6.80 0.60 2.51
N LEU A 5 -5.63 0.99 1.99
CA LEU A 5 -5.54 1.67 0.71
C LEU A 5 -6.12 0.78 -0.38
N THR A 6 -7.04 1.35 -1.16
CA THR A 6 -7.60 0.67 -2.35
C THR A 6 -6.50 0.48 -3.40
N ILE A 7 -6.73 -0.42 -4.36
CA ILE A 7 -5.78 -0.65 -5.46
C ILE A 7 -5.54 0.65 -6.24
N GLU A 8 -6.59 1.42 -6.50
CA GLU A 8 -6.52 2.70 -7.20
C GLU A 8 -5.64 3.70 -6.44
N GLN A 9 -5.84 3.83 -5.13
CA GLN A 9 -5.02 4.68 -4.27
C GLN A 9 -3.56 4.24 -4.26
N ARG A 10 -3.29 2.93 -4.21
CA ARG A 10 -1.92 2.40 -4.28
C ARG A 10 -1.26 2.76 -5.62
N ILE A 11 -1.97 2.57 -6.72
CA ILE A 11 -1.49 2.93 -8.06
C ILE A 11 -1.22 4.43 -8.14
N PHE A 12 -2.11 5.26 -7.61
CA PHE A 12 -1.93 6.72 -7.58
C PHE A 12 -0.68 7.11 -6.80
N ILE A 13 -0.52 6.61 -5.56
CA ILE A 13 0.64 6.87 -4.70
C ILE A 13 1.93 6.47 -5.41
N LEU A 14 1.96 5.29 -6.03
CA LEU A 14 3.13 4.83 -6.77
C LEU A 14 3.39 5.74 -7.98
N LYS A 15 2.40 6.13 -8.78
CA LYS A 15 2.66 7.08 -9.88
C LYS A 15 3.29 8.39 -9.39
N GLN A 16 2.70 8.99 -8.36
CA GLN A 16 3.22 10.24 -7.79
C GLN A 16 4.61 10.08 -7.17
N TRP A 17 4.91 8.93 -6.55
CA TRP A 17 6.21 8.66 -5.95
C TRP A 17 7.36 8.70 -6.96
N TRP A 18 7.20 8.13 -8.16
CA TRP A 18 8.27 8.17 -9.17
C TRP A 18 8.26 9.48 -9.96
N MET A 19 7.10 10.08 -10.20
CA MET A 19 7.01 11.37 -10.91
C MET A 19 7.60 12.54 -10.11
N SER A 20 7.46 12.54 -8.78
CA SER A 20 7.95 13.60 -7.89
C SER A 20 9.40 13.42 -7.41
N GLY A 21 10.12 12.42 -7.94
CA GLY A 21 11.48 12.10 -7.46
C GLY A 21 11.51 11.55 -6.03
N LYS A 22 10.46 10.81 -5.62
CA LYS A 22 10.33 10.13 -4.32
C LYS A 22 10.15 11.09 -3.13
N THR A 23 9.40 12.18 -3.34
CA THR A 23 9.16 13.21 -2.32
C THR A 23 7.83 12.98 -1.58
N LEU A 24 7.90 12.63 -0.29
CA LEU A 24 6.71 12.41 0.55
C LEU A 24 5.74 13.58 0.58
N LYS A 25 6.27 14.81 0.68
CA LYS A 25 5.44 16.01 0.76
C LYS A 25 4.55 16.13 -0.48
N THR A 26 5.14 16.01 -1.67
CA THR A 26 4.43 16.08 -2.95
C THR A 26 3.43 14.96 -3.11
N VAL A 27 3.76 13.74 -2.68
CA VAL A 27 2.82 12.61 -2.71
C VAL A 27 1.64 12.84 -1.77
N ASN A 28 1.87 13.37 -0.57
CA ASN A 28 0.81 13.66 0.39
C ASN A 28 -0.10 14.80 -0.10
N GLU A 29 0.47 15.87 -0.64
CA GLU A 29 -0.28 16.99 -1.25
C GLU A 29 -1.15 16.47 -2.39
N ALA A 30 -0.55 15.75 -3.35
CA ALA A 30 -1.30 15.16 -4.46
C ALA A 30 -2.37 14.15 -4.01
N PHE A 31 -2.12 13.38 -2.95
CA PHE A 31 -3.09 12.44 -2.41
C PHE A 31 -4.27 13.16 -1.76
N GLN A 32 -4.02 14.24 -1.02
CA GLN A 32 -5.07 15.05 -0.40
C GLN A 32 -5.92 15.77 -1.45
N ASP A 33 -5.31 16.18 -2.56
CA ASP A 33 -6.02 16.82 -3.68
C ASP A 33 -6.94 15.82 -4.42
N GLU A 34 -6.47 14.59 -4.63
CA GLU A 34 -7.24 13.55 -5.35
C GLU A 34 -8.28 12.84 -4.45
N TYR A 35 -7.95 12.63 -3.17
CA TYR A 35 -8.78 11.89 -2.21
C TYR A 35 -9.00 12.73 -0.93
N PRO A 36 -9.74 13.86 -1.01
CA PRO A 36 -9.86 14.82 0.08
C PRO A 36 -10.58 14.27 1.33
N ASP A 37 -11.45 13.28 1.14
CA ASP A 37 -12.22 12.64 2.22
C ASP A 37 -11.48 11.45 2.86
N ASP A 38 -10.32 11.08 2.34
CA ASP A 38 -9.52 9.97 2.85
C ASP A 38 -8.33 10.44 3.70
N GLU A 39 -7.96 9.61 4.66
CA GLU A 39 -6.81 9.88 5.53
C GLU A 39 -5.51 9.72 4.76
N ILE A 40 -4.61 10.70 4.89
CA ILE A 40 -3.30 10.67 4.27
C ILE A 40 -2.55 9.41 4.74
N PRO A 41 -2.00 8.59 3.81
CA PRO A 41 -1.28 7.39 4.19
C PRO A 41 -0.07 7.72 5.07
N ALA A 42 0.13 6.94 6.11
CA ALA A 42 1.32 7.07 6.95
C ALA A 42 2.60 6.93 6.11
N ARG A 43 3.63 7.69 6.46
CA ARG A 43 4.97 7.65 5.82
C ARG A 43 5.46 6.22 5.60
N GLN A 44 5.37 5.37 6.62
CA GLN A 44 5.85 3.99 6.56
C GLN A 44 5.05 3.14 5.56
N THR A 45 3.75 3.42 5.39
CA THR A 45 2.89 2.75 4.41
C THR A 45 3.37 3.05 2.99
N ILE A 46 3.67 4.31 2.67
CA ILE A 46 4.14 4.73 1.35
C ILE A 46 5.48 4.04 1.02
N TYR A 47 6.42 4.01 1.97
CA TYR A 47 7.69 3.30 1.76
C TYR A 47 7.51 1.80 1.56
N ARG A 48 6.71 1.14 2.42
CA ARG A 48 6.45 -0.30 2.27
C ARG A 48 5.82 -0.62 0.92
N LEU A 49 4.89 0.23 0.46
CA LEU A 49 4.26 0.08 -0.84
C LEU A 49 5.29 0.22 -1.97
N ALA A 50 6.12 1.27 -1.93
CA ALA A 50 7.15 1.51 -2.94
C ALA A 50 8.20 0.39 -2.96
N THR A 51 8.71 -0.05 -1.80
CA THR A 51 9.67 -1.15 -1.70
C THR A 51 9.09 -2.45 -2.22
N LYS A 52 7.86 -2.80 -1.82
CA LYS A 52 7.20 -4.01 -2.32
C LYS A 52 7.01 -3.96 -3.84
N PHE A 53 6.68 -2.79 -4.38
CA PHE A 53 6.56 -2.61 -5.82
C PHE A 53 7.91 -2.73 -6.53
N ASP A 54 8.99 -2.16 -5.99
CA ASP A 54 10.35 -2.33 -6.51
C ASP A 54 10.78 -3.81 -6.49
N GLU A 55 10.37 -4.59 -5.48
CA GLU A 55 10.71 -6.01 -5.35
C GLU A 55 9.89 -6.93 -6.27
N THR A 56 8.59 -6.65 -6.45
CA THR A 56 7.65 -7.59 -7.06
C THR A 56 6.99 -7.09 -8.35
N GLY A 57 7.04 -5.79 -8.61
CA GLY A 57 6.27 -5.13 -9.68
C GLY A 57 4.76 -5.16 -9.48
N SER A 58 4.26 -5.64 -8.34
CA SER A 58 2.83 -5.83 -8.09
C SER A 58 2.28 -4.84 -7.06
N VAL A 59 1.12 -4.27 -7.38
CA VAL A 59 0.33 -3.41 -6.49
C VAL A 59 -0.72 -4.20 -5.69
N GLU A 60 -0.95 -5.45 -6.09
CA GLU A 60 -1.94 -6.32 -5.48
C GLU A 60 -1.44 -6.89 -4.15
N ASP A 61 -2.39 -7.26 -3.30
CA ASP A 61 -2.07 -7.99 -2.08
C ASP A 61 -1.54 -9.38 -2.44
N ALA A 62 -0.51 -9.80 -1.71
CA ALA A 62 -0.01 -11.16 -1.88
C ALA A 62 -1.15 -12.12 -1.51
N PRO A 63 -1.32 -13.24 -2.24
CA PRO A 63 -2.26 -14.26 -1.84
C PRO A 63 -1.94 -14.66 -0.41
N ARG A 64 -2.96 -14.66 0.46
CA ARG A 64 -2.79 -15.07 1.86
C ARG A 64 -2.23 -16.49 1.85
N SER A 65 -0.96 -16.64 2.20
CA SER A 65 -0.40 -17.95 2.50
C SER A 65 -1.18 -18.44 3.72
N GLY A 66 -2.09 -19.39 3.48
CA GLY A 66 -2.97 -19.91 4.53
C GLY A 66 -2.11 -20.32 5.71
N ARG A 67 -2.40 -19.76 6.90
CA ARG A 67 -1.85 -20.30 8.14
C ARG A 67 -2.28 -21.77 8.16
N PRO A 68 -1.36 -22.75 8.29
CA PRO A 68 -1.77 -24.13 8.42
C PRO A 68 -2.72 -24.21 9.62
N THR A 69 -3.98 -24.57 9.36
CA THR A 69 -4.88 -24.92 10.45
C THR A 69 -4.33 -26.25 10.94
N ILE A 70 -3.67 -26.23 12.10
CA ILE A 70 -3.29 -27.43 12.82
C ILE A 70 -4.57 -28.25 13.03
N CYS A 71 -4.81 -29.24 12.17
CA CYS A 71 -5.77 -30.29 12.44
C CYS A 71 -5.15 -31.10 13.58
N PHE A 72 -5.57 -30.84 14.82
CA PHE A 72 -5.43 -31.81 15.88
C PHE A 72 -6.19 -33.06 15.44
N PHE A 73 -5.45 -34.08 15.00
CA PHE A 73 -5.97 -35.43 14.89
C PHE A 73 -5.91 -36.02 16.29
N ASP A 74 -7.04 -36.01 16.99
CA ASP A 74 -7.26 -36.88 18.15
C ASP A 74 -7.49 -38.31 17.62
N ILE A 75 -6.51 -39.20 17.83
CA ILE A 75 -6.68 -40.66 17.88
C ILE A 75 -5.85 -41.17 19.05
#